data_AF-A0A7J6KR98-F1
#
_entry.id   AF-A0A7J6KR98-F1
#
_cell.length_a   1.000
_cell.length_b   1.000
_cell.length_c   1.000
_cell.angle_alpha   90.00
_cell.angle_beta   90.00
_cell.angle_gamma   90.00
#
_symmetry.space_group_name_H-M   'P 1'
#
loop_
_entity.id
_entity.type
_entity.pdbx_description
1 polymer ?
#
loop_
_entity_poly.entity_id
_entity_poly.type
_entity_poly.pdbx_seq_one_letter_code
_entity_poly.pdbx_strand_id
1 'polypeptide(L)'
;SRRLAESVRTDTKAGRSPSTKPSSTTQVPPVCLAELELKQVLDSSDSPDPLAPVSHPRRWNQMPRACRHDAYVDLATAPPERVDSDEQLRHMAQAADSTHPLAGTPGLPDTVLAAVNFLRRVGLQNVKGLRESAIAYWSDRAVVLADEAAKVSASMPDNLRRIAGHLNIPLFKEMLHASHYPDEGLADDLIHGLCLHGSFGPLEGVFRTIPEGKRRPPTESLQELLRDGPRRARSLISRVEREESDFTTELWNSAMKEVDAGSMRGPYSFKEIEELFGDFVASRRFAVAQPSK
;
A
#
# COMPACT_ATOMS: atom_id res chain seq x y z
N SER A 1 4.88 -58.92 25.46
CA SER A 1 5.79 -60.08 25.52
C SER A 1 6.23 -60.48 24.13
N ARG A 2 7.54 -60.73 23.90
CA ARG A 2 8.20 -61.19 22.64
C ARG A 2 8.03 -60.22 21.44
N ARG A 3 9.07 -59.58 20.87
CA ARG A 3 10.39 -59.99 20.32
C ARG A 3 10.32 -60.83 19.03
N LEU A 4 10.80 -60.24 17.93
CA LEU A 4 11.97 -60.59 17.07
C LEU A 4 11.84 -59.72 15.79
N ALA A 5 12.85 -58.97 15.30
CA ALA A 5 14.10 -59.41 14.63
C ALA A 5 13.80 -60.22 13.34
N GLU A 6 14.49 -60.15 12.20
CA GLU A 6 15.72 -59.45 11.74
C GLU A 6 15.69 -59.47 10.17
N SER A 7 16.67 -59.05 9.33
CA SER A 7 18.06 -58.60 9.46
C SER A 7 18.51 -57.83 8.18
N VAL A 8 19.34 -56.78 8.35
CA VAL A 8 20.53 -56.42 7.55
C VAL A 8 20.65 -56.85 6.06
N ARG A 9 20.95 -55.87 5.18
CA ARG A 9 22.10 -55.96 4.24
C ARG A 9 22.63 -54.62 3.76
N THR A 10 23.93 -54.43 3.97
CA THR A 10 24.79 -53.40 3.37
C THR A 10 25.12 -53.77 1.92
N ASP A 11 25.37 -52.79 1.04
CA ASP A 11 26.76 -52.50 0.68
C ASP A 11 26.99 -51.20 -0.12
N THR A 12 28.25 -50.78 -0.11
CA THR A 12 28.77 -49.51 -0.63
C THR A 12 29.08 -49.53 -2.14
N LYS A 13 28.98 -48.37 -2.81
CA LYS A 13 30.08 -47.89 -3.68
C LYS A 13 30.05 -46.38 -3.93
N ALA A 14 31.25 -45.80 -4.03
CA ALA A 14 31.47 -44.37 -4.18
C ALA A 14 31.41 -43.89 -5.64
N GLY A 15 30.95 -42.65 -5.83
CA GLY A 15 31.09 -41.88 -7.07
C GLY A 15 31.34 -40.40 -6.77
N ARG A 16 32.59 -39.95 -6.91
CA ARG A 16 32.95 -38.51 -6.86
C ARG A 16 32.80 -37.90 -8.25
N SER A 17 32.14 -36.74 -8.36
CA SER A 17 32.42 -35.57 -9.24
C SER A 17 31.14 -34.71 -9.39
N PRO A 18 31.23 -33.44 -9.82
CA PRO A 18 31.94 -32.36 -9.16
C PRO A 18 30.98 -31.22 -8.73
N SER A 19 31.37 -30.44 -7.72
CA SER A 19 30.59 -29.29 -7.25
C SER A 19 30.72 -28.08 -8.20
N THR A 20 29.88 -28.00 -9.23
CA THR A 20 29.59 -26.73 -9.91
C THR A 20 28.48 -25.98 -9.16
N LYS A 21 28.85 -24.99 -8.35
CA LYS A 21 27.90 -23.98 -7.88
C LYS A 21 27.51 -23.10 -9.08
N PRO A 22 26.23 -22.97 -9.46
CA PRO A 22 25.82 -21.85 -10.30
C PRO A 22 25.98 -20.57 -9.48
N SER A 23 26.89 -19.69 -9.89
CA SER A 23 26.93 -18.32 -9.42
C SER A 23 25.68 -17.62 -9.93
N SER A 24 24.61 -17.61 -9.14
CA SER A 24 23.44 -16.77 -9.37
C SER A 24 23.87 -15.31 -9.20
N THR A 25 24.33 -14.69 -10.28
CA THR A 25 24.44 -13.24 -10.37
C THR A 25 23.03 -12.69 -10.28
N THR A 26 22.61 -12.31 -9.08
CA THR A 26 21.36 -11.59 -8.84
C THR A 26 21.45 -10.25 -9.57
N GLN A 27 20.97 -10.22 -10.82
CA GLN A 27 20.84 -8.98 -11.57
C GLN A 27 19.75 -8.15 -10.89
N VAL A 28 20.20 -7.13 -10.15
CA VAL A 28 19.33 -6.11 -9.56
C VAL A 28 18.53 -5.49 -10.70
N PRO A 29 17.18 -5.50 -10.65
CA PRO A 29 16.38 -5.04 -11.77
C PRO A 29 16.57 -3.52 -11.96
N PRO A 30 16.37 -3.00 -13.18
CA PRO A 30 16.68 -1.61 -13.52
C PRO A 30 15.89 -0.56 -12.71
N VAL A 31 14.73 -0.93 -12.15
CA VAL A 31 13.99 -0.06 -11.21
C VAL A 31 14.71 0.09 -9.89
N CYS A 32 15.24 -0.98 -9.33
CA CYS A 32 15.94 -0.95 -8.05
C CYS A 32 17.21 -0.11 -8.14
N LEU A 33 17.85 -0.02 -9.30
CA LEU A 33 18.94 0.93 -9.53
C LEU A 33 18.43 2.39 -9.44
N ALA A 34 17.31 2.72 -10.07
CA ALA A 34 16.72 4.07 -9.99
C ALA A 34 16.15 4.40 -8.60
N GLU A 35 15.63 3.41 -7.86
CA GLU A 35 15.17 3.57 -6.48
C GLU A 35 16.33 3.63 -5.47
N LEU A 36 17.43 2.91 -5.73
CA LEU A 36 18.70 3.06 -4.99
C LEU A 36 19.31 4.44 -5.24
N GLU A 37 19.31 4.95 -6.47
CA GLU A 37 19.70 6.34 -6.76
C GLU A 37 18.78 7.35 -6.06
N LEU A 38 17.48 7.09 -5.97
CA LEU A 38 16.52 7.94 -5.23
C LEU A 38 16.77 7.91 -3.72
N LYS A 39 17.01 6.74 -3.12
CA LYS A 39 17.39 6.60 -1.70
C LYS A 39 18.74 7.25 -1.42
N GLN A 40 19.76 6.99 -2.25
CA GLN A 40 21.07 7.64 -2.13
C GLN A 40 21.00 9.17 -2.24
N VAL A 41 20.14 9.71 -3.11
CA VAL A 41 19.91 11.17 -3.20
C VAL A 41 19.18 11.74 -1.98
N LEU A 42 18.35 10.94 -1.29
CA LEU A 42 17.67 11.34 -0.05
C LEU A 42 18.60 11.24 1.17
N ASP A 43 19.45 10.21 1.20
CA ASP A 43 20.44 9.99 2.27
C ASP A 43 21.67 10.91 2.13
N SER A 44 21.98 11.39 0.91
CA SER A 44 23.02 12.40 0.68
C SER A 44 22.51 13.81 1.03
N SER A 45 22.47 14.12 2.33
CA SER A 45 22.09 15.45 2.83
C SER A 45 23.09 16.58 2.49
N ASP A 46 24.17 16.29 1.76
CA ASP A 46 25.23 17.23 1.38
C ASP A 46 25.32 17.44 -0.14
N SER A 47 24.57 18.42 -0.65
CA SER A 47 24.92 19.12 -1.91
C SER A 47 24.34 20.53 -1.94
N PRO A 48 25.02 21.48 -2.61
CA PRO A 48 24.81 22.90 -2.36
C PRO A 48 23.53 23.45 -2.98
N ASP A 49 23.06 24.54 -2.37
CA ASP A 49 21.89 25.33 -2.74
C ASP A 49 21.83 25.65 -4.25
N PRO A 50 20.83 25.15 -5.00
CA PRO A 50 20.71 25.36 -6.44
C PRO A 50 20.05 26.70 -6.82
N LEU A 51 19.89 27.64 -5.88
CA LEU A 51 19.26 28.94 -6.12
C LEU A 51 20.23 30.03 -6.65
N ALA A 52 20.92 29.71 -7.75
CA ALA A 52 21.46 30.74 -8.64
C ALA A 52 20.35 31.21 -9.61
N PRO A 53 19.87 32.46 -9.54
CA PRO A 53 18.77 32.92 -10.40
C PRO A 53 19.21 33.05 -11.86
N VAL A 54 18.74 32.14 -12.72
CA VAL A 54 18.92 32.24 -14.17
C VAL A 54 18.08 33.39 -14.70
N SER A 55 18.74 34.49 -15.08
CA SER A 55 18.10 35.68 -15.64
C SER A 55 17.62 35.42 -17.07
N HIS A 56 16.29 35.33 -17.25
CA HIS A 56 15.65 35.27 -18.56
C HIS A 56 14.58 36.36 -18.70
N PRO A 57 14.74 37.34 -19.62
CA PRO A 57 13.78 38.42 -19.79
C PRO A 57 12.56 37.96 -20.62
N ARG A 58 11.56 37.37 -19.95
CA ARG A 58 10.25 37.12 -20.59
C ARG A 58 9.48 38.44 -20.73
N ARG A 59 9.40 38.97 -21.95
CA ARG A 59 8.53 40.13 -22.27
C ARG A 59 7.06 39.71 -22.16
N TRP A 60 6.35 40.26 -21.17
CA TRP A 60 4.92 40.00 -20.93
C TRP A 60 3.94 40.59 -21.97
N ASN A 61 4.43 41.30 -23.00
CA ASN A 61 3.61 42.10 -23.92
C ASN A 61 3.14 41.36 -25.20
N GLN A 62 3.03 40.03 -25.19
CA GLN A 62 2.62 39.24 -26.37
C GLN A 62 1.64 38.10 -26.04
N MET A 63 0.48 38.42 -25.46
CA MET A 63 -0.68 37.52 -25.42
C MET A 63 -1.87 38.05 -26.25
N PRO A 64 -2.67 37.19 -26.91
CA PRO A 64 -3.83 37.61 -27.70
C PRO A 64 -4.93 38.25 -26.86
N ARG A 65 -5.67 39.21 -27.43
CA ARG A 65 -6.68 40.04 -26.73
C ARG A 65 -7.96 39.32 -26.28
N ALA A 66 -8.12 38.02 -26.53
CA ALA A 66 -9.39 37.30 -26.46
C ALA A 66 -9.91 36.98 -25.03
N CYS A 67 -9.15 37.31 -23.97
CA CYS A 67 -9.53 37.03 -22.58
C CYS A 67 -9.68 38.30 -21.72
N ARG A 68 -10.14 39.42 -22.30
CA ARG A 68 -10.65 40.55 -21.52
C ARG A 68 -12.15 40.36 -21.32
N HIS A 69 -12.55 39.95 -20.12
CA HIS A 69 -13.94 40.14 -19.68
C HIS A 69 -14.18 41.63 -19.44
N ASP A 70 -15.31 42.13 -19.93
CA ASP A 70 -15.67 43.54 -19.83
C ASP A 70 -16.11 43.90 -18.42
N ALA A 71 -15.19 44.50 -17.67
CA ALA A 71 -15.46 45.28 -16.46
C ALA A 71 -14.59 46.54 -16.46
N TYR A 72 -14.61 47.28 -17.57
CA TYR A 72 -13.95 48.58 -17.65
C TYR A 72 -14.79 49.61 -16.89
N VAL A 73 -14.43 49.87 -15.64
CA VAL A 73 -14.98 51.01 -14.89
C VAL A 73 -14.59 52.28 -15.64
N ASP A 74 -15.56 53.13 -15.93
CA ASP A 74 -15.31 54.37 -16.66
C ASP A 74 -14.61 55.40 -15.77
N LEU A 75 -13.28 55.40 -15.84
CA LEU A 75 -12.40 56.28 -15.07
C LEU A 75 -12.59 57.77 -15.38
N ALA A 76 -13.37 58.13 -16.41
CA ALA A 76 -13.66 59.53 -16.73
C ALA A 76 -14.74 60.17 -15.82
N THR A 77 -15.54 59.37 -15.12
CA THR A 77 -16.66 59.85 -14.26
C THR A 77 -16.48 59.58 -12.77
N ALA A 78 -15.39 58.92 -12.35
CA ALA A 78 -15.02 58.86 -10.95
C ALA A 78 -14.66 60.28 -10.44
N PRO A 79 -15.18 60.74 -9.30
CA PRO A 79 -14.68 61.96 -8.68
C PRO A 79 -13.18 61.77 -8.35
N PRO A 80 -12.37 62.83 -8.31
CA PRO A 80 -11.00 62.74 -7.82
C PRO A 80 -11.08 62.47 -6.31
N GLU A 81 -11.19 61.20 -5.94
CA GLU A 81 -10.89 60.76 -4.58
C GLU A 81 -9.52 61.32 -4.23
N ARG A 82 -9.44 62.00 -3.10
CA ARG A 82 -8.15 62.33 -2.49
C ARG A 82 -7.58 61.02 -2.00
N VAL A 83 -6.95 60.29 -2.92
CA VAL A 83 -6.22 59.09 -2.56
C VAL A 83 -5.06 59.55 -1.69
N ASP A 84 -5.12 59.20 -0.42
CA ASP A 84 -4.06 59.53 0.53
C ASP A 84 -2.79 58.81 0.06
N SER A 85 -1.82 59.58 -0.42
CA SER A 85 -0.59 59.04 -0.99
C SER A 85 0.14 58.15 0.01
N ASP A 86 -0.01 58.45 1.30
CA ASP A 86 0.59 57.69 2.38
C ASP A 86 -0.10 56.33 2.59
N GLU A 87 -1.40 56.22 2.31
CA GLU A 87 -2.14 54.95 2.37
C GLU A 87 -1.77 54.05 1.18
N GLN A 88 -1.67 54.61 -0.04
CA GLN A 88 -1.14 53.87 -1.19
C GLN A 88 0.30 53.39 -0.98
N LEU A 89 1.18 54.25 -0.47
CA LEU A 89 2.57 53.89 -0.19
C LEU A 89 2.65 52.81 0.90
N ARG A 90 1.79 52.84 1.92
CA ARG A 90 1.67 51.77 2.93
C ARG A 90 1.23 50.45 2.30
N HIS A 91 0.21 50.45 1.44
CA HIS A 91 -0.24 49.23 0.76
C HIS A 91 0.81 48.68 -0.21
N MET A 92 1.56 49.55 -0.92
CA MET A 92 2.64 49.12 -1.79
C MET A 92 3.83 48.54 -1.00
N ALA A 93 4.20 49.15 0.13
CA ALA A 93 5.21 48.59 1.03
C ALA A 93 4.75 47.24 1.62
N GLN A 94 3.52 47.16 2.13
CA GLN A 94 2.94 45.95 2.68
C GLN A 94 2.81 44.83 1.63
N ALA A 95 2.55 45.16 0.36
CA ALA A 95 2.56 44.21 -0.74
C ALA A 95 3.98 43.73 -1.09
N ALA A 96 4.98 44.61 -1.04
CA ALA A 96 6.39 44.25 -1.26
C ALA A 96 6.93 43.33 -0.14
N ASP A 97 6.52 43.55 1.11
CA ASP A 97 6.85 42.71 2.26
C ASP A 97 6.01 41.42 2.32
N SER A 98 4.93 41.31 1.53
CA SER A 98 4.08 40.13 1.52
C SER A 98 4.70 38.99 0.71
N THR A 99 5.08 37.91 1.39
CA THR A 99 5.49 36.66 0.73
C THR A 99 4.31 36.08 -0.04
N HIS A 100 4.45 35.96 -1.36
CA HIS A 100 3.41 35.39 -2.21
C HIS A 100 2.98 34.00 -1.70
N PRO A 101 1.68 33.64 -1.65
CA PRO A 101 1.22 32.37 -1.07
C PRO A 101 1.72 31.11 -1.82
N LEU A 102 2.32 31.28 -3.01
CA LEU A 102 3.01 30.22 -3.77
C LEU A 102 4.56 30.32 -3.73
N ALA A 103 5.14 31.21 -2.93
CA ALA A 103 6.58 31.35 -2.75
C ALA A 103 7.13 30.54 -1.55
N GLY A 104 6.26 30.03 -0.68
CA GLY A 104 6.65 28.99 0.28
C GLY A 104 7.01 27.69 -0.44
N THR A 105 7.84 26.86 0.19
CA THR A 105 8.02 25.47 -0.25
C THR A 105 6.65 24.79 -0.31
N PRO A 106 6.30 24.14 -1.43
CA PRO A 106 5.01 23.47 -1.53
C PRO A 106 4.96 22.37 -0.47
N GLY A 107 3.86 22.30 0.29
CA GLY A 107 3.63 21.30 1.36
C GLY A 107 3.43 19.87 0.85
N LEU A 108 4.21 19.47 -0.14
CA LEU A 108 4.26 18.12 -0.70
C LEU A 108 5.12 17.23 0.21
N PRO A 109 4.76 15.96 0.40
CA PRO A 109 5.66 15.00 1.03
C PRO A 109 6.97 14.87 0.27
N ASP A 110 8.08 14.63 0.99
CA ASP A 110 9.43 14.55 0.39
C ASP A 110 9.52 13.48 -0.70
N THR A 111 8.76 12.39 -0.59
CA THR A 111 8.65 11.34 -1.62
C THR A 111 8.11 11.87 -2.95
N VAL A 112 7.14 12.79 -2.90
CA VAL A 112 6.57 13.43 -4.10
C VAL A 112 7.56 14.45 -4.66
N LEU A 113 8.22 15.23 -3.79
CA LEU A 113 9.25 16.19 -4.21
C LEU A 113 10.44 15.49 -4.88
N ALA A 114 10.89 14.36 -4.32
CA ALA A 114 11.93 13.51 -4.89
C ALA A 114 11.52 12.94 -6.25
N ALA A 115 10.28 12.46 -6.39
CA ALA A 115 9.75 11.97 -7.67
C ALA A 115 9.69 13.08 -8.74
N VAL A 116 9.25 14.30 -8.39
CA VAL A 116 9.27 15.47 -9.29
C VAL A 116 10.69 15.84 -9.69
N ASN A 117 11.64 15.85 -8.74
CA ASN A 117 13.04 16.13 -9.01
C ASN A 117 13.71 15.03 -9.87
N PHE A 118 13.34 13.76 -9.70
CA PHE A 118 13.77 12.65 -10.55
C PHE A 118 13.24 12.81 -11.98
N LEU A 119 11.93 13.04 -12.15
CA LEU A 119 11.30 13.31 -13.46
C LEU A 119 11.95 14.50 -14.17
N ARG A 120 12.29 15.57 -13.43
CA ARG A 120 12.97 16.76 -13.95
C ARG A 120 14.41 16.48 -14.40
N ARG A 121 15.16 15.66 -13.66
CA ARG A 121 16.56 15.31 -13.97
C ARG A 121 16.68 14.31 -15.12
N VAL A 122 15.89 13.24 -15.08
CA VAL A 122 15.99 12.10 -16.00
C VAL A 122 15.21 12.34 -17.31
N GLY A 123 14.12 13.09 -17.24
CA GLY A 123 13.27 13.41 -18.39
C GLY A 123 12.22 12.32 -18.69
N LEU A 124 11.04 12.75 -19.16
CA LEU A 124 9.85 11.90 -19.29
C LEU A 124 10.05 10.66 -20.18
N GLN A 125 10.79 10.78 -21.29
CA GLN A 125 10.99 9.66 -22.22
C GLN A 125 11.89 8.57 -21.62
N ASN A 126 12.95 8.96 -20.91
CA ASN A 126 13.83 8.03 -20.22
C ASN A 126 13.09 7.32 -19.06
N VAL A 127 12.28 8.06 -18.29
CA VAL A 127 11.43 7.45 -17.23
C VAL A 127 10.37 6.52 -17.81
N LYS A 128 9.83 6.81 -19.00
CA LYS A 128 8.95 5.89 -19.74
C LYS A 128 9.69 4.61 -20.13
N GLY A 129 10.88 4.73 -20.74
CA GLY A 129 11.72 3.58 -21.09
C GLY A 129 12.11 2.71 -19.89
N LEU A 130 12.47 3.32 -18.76
CA LEU A 130 12.75 2.61 -17.50
C LEU A 130 11.53 1.81 -17.02
N ARG A 131 10.31 2.38 -17.08
CA ARG A 131 9.06 1.68 -16.72
C ARG A 131 8.73 0.55 -17.69
N GLU A 132 8.98 0.73 -18.98
CA GLU A 132 8.78 -0.32 -19.99
C GLU A 132 9.76 -1.48 -19.77
N SER A 133 11.05 -1.21 -19.55
CA SER A 133 12.05 -2.21 -19.17
C SER A 133 11.71 -2.93 -17.86
N ALA A 134 11.14 -2.22 -16.89
CA ALA A 134 10.70 -2.79 -15.62
C ALA A 134 9.55 -3.79 -15.80
N ILE A 135 8.52 -3.40 -16.53
CA ILE A 135 7.35 -4.23 -16.81
C ILE A 135 7.76 -5.46 -17.62
N ALA A 136 8.64 -5.28 -18.63
CA ALA A 136 9.21 -6.40 -19.38
C ALA A 136 9.96 -7.38 -18.47
N TYR A 137 10.90 -6.90 -17.65
CA TYR A 137 11.64 -7.74 -16.69
C TYR A 137 10.72 -8.54 -15.77
N TRP A 138 9.74 -7.90 -15.13
CA TRP A 138 8.83 -8.59 -14.22
C TRP A 138 7.86 -9.52 -14.96
N SER A 139 7.52 -9.25 -16.22
CA SER A 139 6.75 -10.18 -17.06
C SER A 139 7.56 -11.43 -17.40
N ASP A 140 8.84 -11.28 -17.74
CA ASP A 140 9.74 -12.41 -18.00
C ASP A 140 9.95 -13.25 -16.73
N ARG A 141 10.14 -12.60 -15.56
CA ARG A 141 10.18 -13.29 -14.25
C ARG A 141 8.88 -14.05 -13.98
N ALA A 142 7.71 -13.47 -14.28
CA ALA A 142 6.42 -14.11 -14.09
C ALA A 142 6.29 -15.44 -14.86
N VAL A 143 6.80 -15.49 -16.10
CA VAL A 143 6.84 -16.70 -16.93
C VAL A 143 7.79 -17.74 -16.34
N VAL A 144 9.00 -17.33 -15.93
CA VAL A 144 9.99 -18.25 -15.34
C VAL A 144 9.50 -18.86 -14.03
N LEU A 145 8.72 -18.12 -13.23
CA LEU A 145 8.20 -18.56 -11.93
C LEU A 145 6.83 -19.27 -12.02
N ALA A 146 6.25 -19.45 -13.22
CA ALA A 146 4.90 -20.00 -13.37
C ALA A 146 4.73 -21.41 -12.77
N ASP A 147 5.71 -22.31 -12.97
CA ASP A 147 5.70 -23.66 -12.40
C ASP A 147 5.83 -23.68 -10.87
N GLU A 148 6.51 -22.68 -10.29
CA GLU A 148 6.64 -22.52 -8.85
C GLU A 148 5.35 -21.95 -8.25
N ALA A 149 4.78 -20.93 -8.88
CA ALA A 149 3.48 -20.37 -8.51
C ALA A 149 2.38 -21.44 -8.54
N ALA A 150 2.38 -22.33 -9.53
CA ALA A 150 1.45 -23.46 -9.60
C ALA A 150 1.62 -24.44 -8.41
N LYS A 151 2.85 -24.74 -7.99
CA LYS A 151 3.13 -25.59 -6.81
C LYS A 151 2.70 -24.92 -5.51
N VAL A 152 3.03 -23.64 -5.33
CA VAL A 152 2.64 -22.84 -4.17
C VAL A 152 1.11 -22.75 -4.08
N SER A 153 0.44 -22.41 -5.18
CA SER A 153 -1.02 -22.42 -5.27
C SER A 153 -1.61 -23.78 -4.92
N ALA A 154 -1.08 -24.89 -5.46
CA ALA A 154 -1.55 -26.23 -5.14
C ALA A 154 -1.39 -26.60 -3.65
N SER A 155 -0.36 -26.08 -2.96
CA SER A 155 -0.17 -26.28 -1.51
C SER A 155 -1.07 -25.42 -0.61
N MET A 156 -1.70 -24.36 -1.14
CA MET A 156 -2.57 -23.49 -0.35
C MET A 156 -3.85 -24.23 0.10
N PRO A 157 -4.32 -23.98 1.34
CA PRO A 157 -5.65 -24.36 1.79
C PRO A 157 -6.77 -23.90 0.84
N ASP A 158 -7.81 -24.71 0.67
CA ASP A 158 -8.90 -24.48 -0.30
C ASP A 158 -9.64 -23.14 -0.17
N ASN A 159 -9.64 -22.52 1.01
CA ASN A 159 -10.18 -21.18 1.24
C ASN A 159 -9.23 -20.09 0.72
N LEU A 160 -7.92 -20.21 0.99
CA LEU A 160 -6.91 -19.25 0.55
C LEU A 160 -6.65 -19.39 -0.96
N ARG A 161 -6.60 -20.61 -1.50
CA ARG A 161 -6.40 -20.88 -2.93
C ARG A 161 -7.47 -20.26 -3.83
N ARG A 162 -8.71 -20.12 -3.36
CA ARG A 162 -9.78 -19.42 -4.11
C ARG A 162 -9.54 -17.91 -4.20
N ILE A 163 -8.97 -17.31 -3.15
CA ILE A 163 -8.76 -15.86 -3.05
C ILE A 163 -7.42 -15.45 -3.67
N ALA A 164 -6.34 -16.14 -3.30
CA ALA A 164 -4.96 -15.78 -3.65
C ALA A 164 -4.27 -16.79 -4.60
N GLY A 165 -4.84 -17.96 -4.85
CA GLY A 165 -4.19 -19.02 -5.64
C GLY A 165 -4.06 -18.73 -7.14
N HIS A 166 -4.63 -17.63 -7.63
CA HIS A 166 -4.40 -17.12 -8.98
C HIS A 166 -3.23 -16.11 -9.06
N LEU A 167 -2.67 -15.70 -7.91
CA LEU A 167 -1.55 -14.77 -7.82
C LEU A 167 -0.22 -15.52 -7.96
N ASN A 168 0.74 -14.91 -8.66
CA ASN A 168 2.12 -15.40 -8.69
C ASN A 168 2.85 -14.94 -7.41
N ILE A 169 2.62 -15.65 -6.30
CA ILE A 169 3.22 -15.32 -5.00
C ILE A 169 4.77 -15.36 -5.02
N PRO A 170 5.45 -16.31 -5.69
CA PRO A 170 6.91 -16.27 -5.83
C PRO A 170 7.42 -14.98 -6.47
N LEU A 171 6.77 -14.51 -7.55
CA LEU A 171 7.08 -13.23 -8.18
C LEU A 171 6.85 -12.06 -7.22
N PHE A 172 5.73 -12.06 -6.51
CA PHE A 172 5.43 -11.02 -5.52
C PHE A 172 6.51 -10.97 -4.42
N LYS A 173 6.99 -12.13 -3.95
CA LYS A 173 8.10 -12.21 -2.98
C LYS A 173 9.40 -11.63 -3.54
N GLU A 174 9.75 -11.92 -4.80
CA GLU A 174 10.90 -11.27 -5.47
C GLU A 174 10.75 -9.75 -5.56
N MET A 175 9.54 -9.25 -5.86
CA MET A 175 9.26 -7.81 -5.93
C MET A 175 9.34 -7.12 -4.56
N LEU A 176 8.92 -7.77 -3.48
CA LEU A 176 9.06 -7.25 -2.10
C LEU A 176 10.53 -7.12 -1.71
N HIS A 177 11.34 -8.16 -1.92
CA HIS A 177 12.78 -8.10 -1.63
C HIS A 177 13.49 -7.06 -2.51
N ALA A 178 13.14 -6.97 -3.80
CA ALA A 178 13.75 -6.01 -4.73
C ALA A 178 13.44 -4.54 -4.37
N SER A 179 12.21 -4.23 -3.97
CA SER A 179 11.83 -2.89 -3.49
C SER A 179 12.34 -2.56 -2.08
N HIS A 180 12.96 -3.53 -1.40
CA HIS A 180 13.30 -3.47 0.02
C HIS A 180 12.08 -3.09 0.88
N TYR A 181 10.96 -3.78 0.64
CA TYR A 181 9.73 -3.56 1.42
C TYR A 181 9.93 -4.01 2.87
N PRO A 182 9.50 -3.24 3.90
CA PRO A 182 9.81 -3.56 5.29
C PRO A 182 9.17 -4.85 5.82
N ASP A 183 8.12 -5.36 5.17
CA ASP A 183 7.42 -6.59 5.53
C ASP A 183 7.70 -7.69 4.50
N GLU A 184 8.80 -8.42 4.70
CA GLU A 184 9.15 -9.60 3.89
C GLU A 184 8.23 -10.81 4.17
N GLY A 185 7.52 -10.81 5.30
CA GLY A 185 6.60 -11.89 5.71
C GLY A 185 5.29 -11.90 4.92
N LEU A 186 4.87 -10.74 4.38
CA LEU A 186 3.61 -10.56 3.66
C LEU A 186 3.35 -11.60 2.56
N ALA A 187 4.38 -12.04 1.82
CA ALA A 187 4.21 -13.08 0.80
C ALA A 187 3.86 -14.45 1.40
N ASP A 188 4.43 -14.78 2.56
CA ASP A 188 4.14 -16.04 3.27
C ASP A 188 2.79 -15.96 3.99
N ASP A 189 2.40 -14.78 4.49
CA ASP A 189 1.06 -14.53 5.06
C ASP A 189 -0.06 -14.67 4.01
N LEU A 190 0.20 -14.38 2.72
CA LEU A 190 -0.75 -14.66 1.64
C LEU A 190 -0.91 -16.17 1.33
N ILE A 191 0.07 -17.00 1.68
CA ILE A 191 0.04 -18.46 1.50
C ILE A 191 -0.67 -19.14 2.69
N HIS A 192 -0.38 -18.70 3.91
CA HIS A 192 -0.83 -19.35 5.15
C HIS A 192 -2.04 -18.66 5.80
N GLY A 193 -2.32 -17.41 5.43
CA GLY A 193 -3.34 -16.55 6.03
C GLY A 193 -2.75 -15.58 7.05
N LEU A 194 -3.24 -14.33 7.04
CA LEU A 194 -2.84 -13.29 7.98
C LEU A 194 -3.24 -13.66 9.42
N CYS A 195 -2.25 -13.65 10.32
CA CYS A 195 -2.47 -13.92 11.74
C CYS A 195 -3.22 -12.74 12.41
N LEU A 196 -4.48 -12.93 12.79
CA LEU A 196 -5.31 -11.84 13.36
C LEU A 196 -5.08 -11.58 14.87
N HIS A 197 -4.13 -12.25 15.50
CA HIS A 197 -3.93 -12.22 16.95
C HIS A 197 -2.47 -12.06 17.38
N GLY A 198 -2.26 -11.57 18.61
CA GLY A 198 -0.93 -11.32 19.16
C GLY A 198 -0.43 -9.91 18.84
N SER A 199 0.88 -9.73 18.90
CA SER A 199 1.53 -8.43 18.69
C SER A 199 2.35 -8.45 17.40
N PHE A 200 1.92 -7.64 16.43
CA PHE A 200 2.77 -7.32 15.29
C PHE A 200 3.97 -6.48 15.75
N GLY A 201 5.16 -6.76 15.19
CA GLY A 201 6.33 -5.91 15.35
C GLY A 201 6.09 -4.50 14.75
N PRO A 202 6.85 -3.48 15.16
CA PRO A 202 6.80 -2.19 14.49
C PRO A 202 7.36 -2.33 13.07
N LEU A 203 6.48 -2.25 12.06
CA LEU A 203 6.85 -2.15 10.65
C LEU A 203 6.93 -0.67 10.26
N GLU A 204 8.13 -0.10 10.38
CA GLU A 204 8.39 1.30 10.04
C GLU A 204 8.05 1.58 8.57
N GLY A 205 7.45 2.73 8.28
CA GLY A 205 6.99 3.11 6.94
C GLY A 205 5.73 2.39 6.44
N VAL A 206 5.36 1.23 6.99
CA VAL A 206 4.15 0.48 6.60
C VAL A 206 2.94 0.91 7.44
N PHE A 207 3.05 0.82 8.76
CA PHE A 207 1.97 1.21 9.67
C PHE A 207 2.39 2.40 10.52
N ARG A 208 1.44 3.30 10.83
CA ARG A 208 1.70 4.42 11.75
C ARG A 208 2.04 3.86 13.13
N THR A 209 3.25 4.11 13.60
CA THR A 209 3.70 3.75 14.95
C THR A 209 2.75 4.33 15.99
N ILE A 210 2.05 3.45 16.72
CA ILE A 210 1.20 3.84 17.84
C ILE A 210 2.12 4.22 19.02
N PRO A 211 2.05 5.46 19.55
CA PRO A 211 2.84 5.88 20.71
C PRO A 211 2.58 4.95 21.89
N GLU A 212 3.61 4.67 22.69
CA GLU A 212 3.58 3.65 23.74
C GLU A 212 2.39 3.82 24.70
N GLY A 213 2.16 5.04 25.20
CA GLY A 213 1.02 5.37 26.07
C GLY A 213 -0.37 5.29 25.42
N LYS A 214 -0.47 4.96 24.12
CA LYS A 214 -1.74 4.70 23.42
C LYS A 214 -1.91 3.23 23.01
N ARG A 215 -0.89 2.39 23.18
CA ARG A 215 -1.00 0.95 22.92
C ARG A 215 -1.88 0.31 23.99
N ARG A 216 -2.92 -0.40 23.57
CA ARG A 216 -3.76 -1.21 24.46
C ARG A 216 -3.23 -2.65 24.44
N PRO A 217 -2.73 -3.20 25.56
CA PRO A 217 -2.30 -4.59 25.58
C PRO A 217 -3.51 -5.53 25.43
N PRO A 218 -3.32 -6.76 24.94
CA PRO A 218 -4.37 -7.79 24.96
C PRO A 218 -4.86 -8.04 26.39
N THR A 219 -6.17 -8.01 26.60
CA THR A 219 -6.80 -8.25 27.92
C THR A 219 -7.03 -9.73 28.20
N GLU A 220 -7.05 -10.56 27.15
CA GLU A 220 -7.32 -12.00 27.21
C GLU A 220 -6.38 -12.75 26.27
N SER A 221 -6.08 -14.00 26.59
CA SER A 221 -5.30 -14.89 25.73
C SER A 221 -6.13 -15.43 24.57
N LEU A 222 -5.46 -15.92 23.52
CA LEU A 222 -6.13 -16.54 22.37
C LEU A 222 -7.00 -17.74 22.79
N GLN A 223 -6.53 -18.56 23.74
CA GLN A 223 -7.28 -19.73 24.23
C GLN A 223 -8.56 -19.31 24.97
N GLU A 224 -8.51 -18.24 25.75
CA GLU A 224 -9.69 -17.70 26.43
C GLU A 224 -10.67 -17.07 25.43
N LEU A 225 -10.18 -16.30 24.46
CA LEU A 225 -10.98 -15.70 23.40
C LEU A 225 -11.72 -16.77 22.56
N LEU A 226 -11.04 -17.85 22.18
CA LEU A 226 -11.62 -18.95 21.41
C LEU A 226 -12.66 -19.73 22.24
N ARG A 227 -12.33 -20.14 23.47
CA ARG A 227 -13.24 -20.87 24.37
C ARG A 227 -14.52 -20.07 24.68
N ASP A 228 -14.40 -18.75 24.86
CA ASP A 228 -15.54 -17.88 25.12
C ASP A 228 -16.28 -17.46 23.82
N GLY A 229 -15.67 -17.67 22.65
CA GLY A 229 -16.12 -17.22 21.34
C GLY A 229 -17.55 -17.64 20.98
N PRO A 230 -17.90 -18.94 21.00
CA PRO A 230 -19.26 -19.40 20.69
C PRO A 230 -20.34 -18.82 21.62
N ARG A 231 -20.01 -18.58 22.90
CA ARG A 231 -20.91 -17.92 23.86
C ARG A 231 -21.13 -16.45 23.49
N ARG A 232 -20.07 -15.74 23.09
CA ARG A 232 -20.14 -14.35 22.61
C ARG A 232 -20.91 -14.26 21.29
N ALA A 233 -20.72 -15.21 20.38
CA ALA A 233 -21.41 -15.30 19.10
C ALA A 233 -22.93 -15.47 19.27
N ARG A 234 -23.39 -16.39 20.14
CA ARG A 234 -24.83 -16.52 20.49
C ARG A 234 -25.43 -15.21 21.01
N SER A 235 -24.72 -14.52 21.89
CA SER A 235 -25.14 -13.21 22.42
C SER A 235 -25.25 -12.16 21.31
N LEU A 236 -24.25 -12.09 20.43
CA LEU A 236 -24.18 -11.17 19.31
C LEU A 236 -25.35 -11.38 18.33
N ILE A 237 -25.60 -12.63 17.91
CA ILE A 237 -26.70 -12.97 16.99
C ILE A 237 -28.03 -12.54 17.57
N SER A 238 -28.31 -12.88 18.84
CA SER A 238 -29.55 -12.47 19.49
C SER A 238 -29.73 -10.95 19.57
N ARG A 239 -28.64 -10.17 19.60
CA ARG A 239 -28.71 -8.69 19.56
C ARG A 239 -29.07 -8.21 18.17
N VAL A 240 -28.41 -8.75 17.14
CA VAL A 240 -28.69 -8.41 15.73
C VAL A 240 -30.14 -8.78 15.35
N GLU A 241 -30.66 -9.92 15.79
CA GLU A 241 -32.06 -10.34 15.57
C GLU A 241 -33.10 -9.40 16.21
N ARG A 242 -32.74 -8.64 17.26
CA ARG A 242 -33.60 -7.64 17.90
C ARG A 242 -33.39 -6.23 17.36
N GLU A 243 -32.34 -6.01 16.58
CA GLU A 243 -31.91 -4.69 16.12
C GLU A 243 -32.31 -4.52 14.65
N GLU A 244 -33.56 -4.10 14.45
CA GLU A 244 -34.05 -3.70 13.13
C GLU A 244 -33.31 -2.42 12.70
N SER A 245 -32.60 -2.51 11.58
CA SER A 245 -31.80 -1.43 11.01
C SER A 245 -32.03 -1.38 9.52
N ASP A 246 -32.21 -0.17 8.99
CA ASP A 246 -32.49 0.12 7.57
C ASP A 246 -31.50 -0.58 6.61
N PHE A 247 -30.25 -0.76 7.04
CA PHE A 247 -29.18 -1.36 6.24
C PHE A 247 -29.12 -2.90 6.31
N THR A 248 -29.96 -3.57 7.12
CA THR A 248 -29.91 -5.04 7.30
C THR A 248 -30.09 -5.80 5.99
N THR A 249 -31.13 -5.45 5.22
CA THR A 249 -31.43 -6.07 3.92
C THR A 249 -30.34 -5.78 2.88
N GLU A 250 -29.82 -4.55 2.82
CA GLU A 250 -28.74 -4.20 1.88
C GLU A 250 -27.44 -4.95 2.20
N LEU A 251 -27.08 -5.01 3.48
CA LEU A 251 -25.89 -5.70 3.97
C LEU A 251 -25.98 -7.22 3.73
N TRP A 252 -27.16 -7.81 3.93
CA TRP A 252 -27.42 -9.21 3.60
C TRP A 252 -27.29 -9.47 2.10
N ASN A 253 -27.92 -8.65 1.27
CA ASN A 253 -27.84 -8.77 -0.19
C ASN A 253 -26.41 -8.57 -0.72
N SER A 254 -25.61 -7.70 -0.09
CA SER A 254 -24.19 -7.53 -0.41
C SER A 254 -23.38 -8.79 -0.02
N ALA A 255 -23.66 -9.38 1.14
CA ALA A 255 -23.00 -10.60 1.58
C ALA A 255 -23.31 -11.80 0.67
N MET A 256 -24.56 -11.93 0.20
CA MET A 256 -24.93 -13.00 -0.74
C MET A 256 -24.22 -12.86 -2.09
N LYS A 257 -24.04 -11.64 -2.62
CA LYS A 257 -23.26 -11.41 -3.85
C LYS A 257 -21.78 -11.84 -3.71
N GLU A 258 -21.19 -11.71 -2.52
CA GLU A 258 -19.83 -12.18 -2.25
C GLU A 258 -19.74 -13.71 -2.13
N VAL A 259 -20.80 -14.36 -1.62
CA VAL A 259 -20.94 -15.82 -1.67
C VAL A 259 -21.07 -16.30 -3.12
N ASP A 260 -21.91 -15.66 -3.93
CA ASP A 260 -22.08 -15.96 -5.35
C ASP A 260 -20.79 -15.74 -6.16
N ALA A 261 -20.01 -14.71 -5.82
CA ALA A 261 -18.67 -14.45 -6.38
C ALA A 261 -17.59 -15.43 -5.87
N GLY A 262 -17.91 -16.30 -4.90
CA GLY A 262 -16.99 -17.29 -4.34
C GLY A 262 -15.92 -16.75 -3.38
N SER A 263 -15.98 -15.46 -3.01
CA SER A 263 -15.07 -14.85 -2.04
C SER A 263 -15.46 -15.14 -0.59
N MET A 264 -16.73 -15.45 -0.35
CA MET A 264 -17.25 -15.93 0.94
C MET A 264 -17.86 -17.33 0.85
N ARG A 265 -18.18 -17.92 2.02
CA ARG A 265 -18.89 -19.19 2.15
C ARG A 265 -20.05 -19.05 3.13
N GLY A 266 -21.15 -19.75 2.86
CA GLY A 266 -22.39 -19.71 3.64
C GLY A 266 -23.60 -19.56 2.71
N PRO A 267 -24.76 -19.11 3.23
CA PRO A 267 -25.03 -18.90 4.65
C PRO A 267 -24.92 -20.22 5.44
N TYR A 268 -24.42 -20.16 6.67
CA TYR A 268 -24.35 -21.29 7.58
C TYR A 268 -25.25 -21.05 8.78
N SER A 269 -25.93 -22.10 9.25
CA SER A 269 -26.56 -22.10 10.57
C SER A 269 -25.51 -22.10 11.68
N PHE A 270 -25.90 -21.68 12.88
CA PHE A 270 -24.99 -21.65 14.03
C PHE A 270 -24.36 -23.02 14.33
N LYS A 271 -25.16 -24.09 14.19
CA LYS A 271 -24.73 -25.47 14.44
C LYS A 271 -23.69 -25.94 13.41
N GLU A 272 -23.86 -25.59 12.14
CA GLU A 272 -22.86 -25.90 11.11
C GLU A 272 -21.53 -25.17 11.37
N ILE A 273 -21.56 -23.94 11.90
CA ILE A 273 -20.33 -23.22 12.29
C ILE A 273 -19.65 -23.90 13.49
N GLU A 274 -20.40 -24.29 14.53
CA GLU A 274 -19.87 -25.08 15.65
C GLU A 274 -19.27 -26.43 15.17
N GLU A 275 -19.89 -27.11 14.20
CA GLU A 275 -19.39 -28.37 13.64
C GLU A 275 -18.18 -28.21 12.72
N LEU A 276 -18.10 -27.11 11.94
CA LEU A 276 -17.00 -26.85 11.01
C LEU A 276 -15.73 -26.31 11.69
N PHE A 277 -15.88 -25.51 12.74
CA PHE A 277 -14.77 -24.76 13.34
C PHE A 277 -14.54 -25.04 14.83
N GLY A 278 -15.51 -25.64 15.54
CA GLY A 278 -15.42 -25.86 16.99
C GLY A 278 -15.45 -24.55 17.76
N ASP A 279 -14.29 -24.13 18.27
CA ASP A 279 -14.12 -22.84 18.95
C ASP A 279 -13.89 -21.73 17.91
N PHE A 280 -14.82 -20.78 17.80
CA PHE A 280 -14.75 -19.68 16.84
C PHE A 280 -15.17 -18.33 17.43
N VAL A 281 -14.68 -17.25 16.83
CA VAL A 281 -15.08 -15.87 17.15
C VAL A 281 -15.93 -15.32 16.01
N ALA A 282 -17.15 -14.86 16.32
CA ALA A 282 -18.00 -14.16 15.36
C ALA A 282 -17.83 -12.64 15.46
N SER A 283 -17.85 -11.95 14.32
CA SER A 283 -17.92 -10.49 14.23
C SER A 283 -19.12 -10.07 13.39
N ARG A 284 -19.73 -8.94 13.73
CA ARG A 284 -20.86 -8.37 12.97
C ARG A 284 -20.31 -7.59 11.78
N ARG A 285 -20.84 -7.83 10.58
CA ARG A 285 -20.58 -6.95 9.42
C ARG A 285 -21.18 -5.57 9.71
N PHE A 286 -20.41 -4.50 9.49
CA PHE A 286 -20.86 -3.13 9.74
C PHE A 286 -21.20 -2.46 8.41
N ALA A 287 -22.37 -1.81 8.34
CA ALA A 287 -22.70 -0.93 7.24
C ALA A 287 -22.01 0.43 7.47
N VAL A 288 -21.38 0.98 6.43
CA VAL A 288 -20.83 2.33 6.45
C VAL A 288 -21.68 3.19 5.54
N ALA A 289 -22.57 3.99 6.12
CA ALA A 289 -23.29 5.02 5.39
C ALA A 289 -22.29 6.09 4.94
N GLN A 290 -21.88 6.04 3.67
CA GLN A 290 -21.15 7.14 3.06
C GLN A 290 -22.16 8.25 2.75
N PRO A 291 -21.95 9.50 3.22
CA PRO A 291 -22.78 10.62 2.78
C PRO A 291 -22.64 10.75 1.26
N SER A 292 -23.76 11.08 0.59
CA SER A 292 -23.78 11.28 -0.86
C SER A 292 -22.73 12.32 -1.27
N LYS A 293 -22.01 12.02 -2.35
CA LYS A 293 -21.08 12.94 -3.01
C LYS A 293 -21.77 14.21 -3.52
#